data_AF-A0AA38MKW7-F1
#
_entry.id   AF-A0AA38MKW7-F1
#
_cell.length_a   1.000
_cell.length_b   1.000
_cell.length_c   1.000
_cell.angle_alpha   90.00
_cell.angle_beta   90.00
_cell.angle_gamma   90.00
#
_symmetry.space_group_name_H-M   'P 1'
#
loop_
_entity.id
_entity.type
_entity.pdbx_description
1 polymer ?
#
loop_
_entity_poly.entity_id
_entity_poly.type
_entity_poly.pdbx_seq_one_letter_code
_entity_poly.pdbx_strand_id
1 'polypeptide(L)'
;MASANAYYFTHPIIYTNVASLLAKYDELCTLVSELKPSFVLISETWLTPLVTDPPISLDGYAVFRKDRHNNKGGGVCVYISDHICANFAVIPITADTGNIDSIFLKITNTRLTFLLGCIYRPPTSIIEDDHSLFQCISEMTDVYQHLFIFGDFNMPDIKWPLNASQSCAPSSQLLVDQLLNSHLSQLVTQPTRYRINQNPSTLDLIITSDDNSLAHLEYLDPVGKSDHSTLKANFQICTLSKERTVTYTRAVIDYRSVNKALTDVHWPSLFVTSSVADNWELFKTTVLDLVCKHSASVSNQKILN
;
A
#
# COMPACT_ATOMS: atom_id res chain seq x y z
N MET A 1 32.21 -9.65 -1.42
CA MET A 1 30.82 -9.51 -0.97
C MET A 1 30.49 -8.03 -1.05
N ALA A 2 29.77 -7.60 -2.09
CA ALA A 2 29.29 -6.23 -2.17
C ALA A 2 28.27 -6.04 -1.04
N SER A 3 28.46 -5.03 -0.19
CA SER A 3 27.49 -4.67 0.84
C SER A 3 26.21 -4.21 0.15
N ALA A 4 25.14 -5.00 0.23
CA ALA A 4 23.82 -4.52 -0.18
C ALA A 4 23.51 -3.27 0.64
N ASN A 5 23.39 -2.12 -0.03
CA ASN A 5 22.99 -0.88 0.64
C ASN A 5 21.55 -1.06 1.15
N ALA A 6 21.39 -1.11 2.46
CA ALA A 6 20.08 -1.14 3.11
C ALA A 6 19.46 0.26 3.07
N TYR A 7 18.19 0.33 2.70
CA TYR A 7 17.38 1.53 2.79
C TYR A 7 16.45 1.40 3.99
N TYR A 8 16.48 2.39 4.87
CA TYR A 8 15.61 2.45 6.03
C TYR A 8 14.58 3.55 5.85
N PHE A 9 13.32 3.16 5.91
CA PHE A 9 12.18 4.07 5.99
C PHE A 9 11.72 4.12 7.44
N THR A 10 12.07 5.19 8.16
CA THR A 10 11.68 5.38 9.56
C THR A 10 10.80 6.61 9.70
N HIS A 11 9.52 6.41 10.00
CA HIS A 11 8.58 7.51 10.08
C HIS A 11 7.55 7.34 11.22
N PRO A 12 7.25 8.42 11.97
CA PRO A 12 6.17 8.43 12.94
C PRO A 12 4.79 8.39 12.27
N ILE A 13 3.91 7.54 12.78
CA ILE A 13 2.50 7.42 12.41
C ILE A 13 1.67 7.68 13.66
N ILE A 14 0.68 8.55 13.54
CA ILE A 14 -0.32 8.78 14.60
C ILE A 14 -1.64 8.16 14.17
N TYR A 15 -2.31 7.48 15.10
CA TYR A 15 -3.69 7.04 14.95
C TYR A 15 -4.53 7.49 16.14
N THR A 16 -5.75 7.97 15.89
CA THR A 16 -6.70 8.33 16.95
C THR A 16 -8.14 8.18 16.50
N ASN A 17 -9.01 7.65 17.37
CA ASN A 17 -10.45 7.82 17.25
C ASN A 17 -10.81 9.17 17.90
N VAL A 18 -11.23 10.15 17.09
CA VAL A 18 -11.48 11.52 17.58
C VAL A 18 -12.93 11.76 17.99
N ALA A 19 -13.88 10.90 17.62
CA ALA A 19 -15.31 11.07 17.88
C ALA A 19 -15.82 12.50 17.59
N SER A 20 -15.70 12.95 16.34
CA SER A 20 -15.87 14.31 15.80
C SER A 20 -14.56 15.09 15.61
N LEU A 21 -14.12 15.16 14.36
CA LEU A 21 -12.92 15.89 13.95
C LEU A 21 -13.08 17.41 14.10
N LEU A 22 -14.17 17.99 13.56
CA LEU A 22 -14.38 19.44 13.60
C LEU A 22 -14.44 19.99 15.03
N ALA A 23 -15.02 19.24 15.95
CA ALA A 23 -15.14 19.66 17.35
C ALA A 23 -13.80 19.63 18.11
N LYS A 24 -12.78 18.95 17.57
CA LYS A 24 -11.48 18.73 18.23
C LYS A 24 -10.30 19.08 17.32
N TYR A 25 -10.56 19.95 16.34
CA TYR A 25 -9.61 20.26 15.28
C TYR A 25 -8.40 21.02 15.81
N ASP A 26 -8.60 21.97 16.73
CA ASP A 26 -7.52 22.77 17.30
C ASP A 26 -6.57 21.91 18.16
N GLU A 27 -7.11 20.96 18.92
CA GLU A 27 -6.31 20.00 19.68
C GLU A 27 -5.53 19.06 18.75
N LEU A 28 -6.15 18.61 17.65
CA LEU A 28 -5.44 17.84 16.62
C LEU A 28 -4.32 18.65 15.98
N CYS A 29 -4.56 19.91 15.63
CA CYS A 29 -3.53 20.79 15.07
C CYS A 29 -2.35 20.95 16.02
N THR A 30 -2.64 21.14 17.31
CA THR A 30 -1.60 21.26 18.35
C THR A 30 -0.75 19.99 18.40
N LEU A 31 -1.39 18.82 18.50
CA LEU A 31 -0.71 17.53 18.51
C LEU A 31 0.18 17.30 17.27
N VAL A 32 -0.35 17.60 16.08
CA VAL A 32 0.36 17.43 14.81
C VAL A 32 1.53 18.41 14.70
N SER A 33 1.37 19.65 15.17
CA SER A 33 2.44 20.65 15.17
C SER A 33 3.61 20.29 16.09
N GLU A 34 3.31 19.66 17.22
CA GLU A 34 4.30 19.21 18.21
C GLU A 34 5.05 17.97 17.71
N LEU A 35 4.31 16.96 17.26
CA LEU A 35 4.87 15.65 16.95
C LEU A 35 5.36 15.50 15.51
N LYS A 36 4.86 16.33 14.59
CA LYS A 36 5.19 16.33 13.15
C LYS A 36 5.21 14.93 12.52
N PRO A 37 4.11 14.15 12.67
CA PRO A 37 4.02 12.81 12.13
C PRO A 37 4.10 12.78 10.60
N SER A 38 4.58 11.70 10.00
CA SER A 38 4.50 11.56 8.53
C SER A 38 3.09 11.22 8.06
N PHE A 39 2.33 10.52 8.90
CA PHE A 39 1.01 10.00 8.63
C PHE A 39 0.12 10.21 9.86
N VAL A 40 -1.11 10.71 9.68
CA VAL A 40 -2.13 10.84 10.72
C VAL A 40 -3.39 10.12 10.27
N LEU A 41 -3.77 9.07 10.97
CA LEU A 41 -4.94 8.25 10.69
C LEU A 41 -6.01 8.54 11.73
N ILE A 42 -7.23 8.75 11.28
CA ILE A 42 -8.33 9.18 12.13
C ILE A 42 -9.56 8.35 11.82
N SER A 43 -10.15 7.75 12.85
CA SER A 43 -11.51 7.19 12.79
C SER A 43 -12.52 8.11 13.49
N GLU A 44 -13.79 7.90 13.16
CA GLU A 44 -14.91 8.68 13.69
C GLU A 44 -14.75 10.18 13.47
N THR A 45 -14.45 10.54 12.22
CA THR A 45 -14.34 11.95 11.81
C THR A 45 -15.68 12.68 11.96
N TRP A 46 -16.79 11.96 11.79
CA TRP A 46 -18.17 12.45 11.78
C TRP A 46 -18.42 13.53 10.72
N LEU A 47 -17.59 13.53 9.67
CA LEU A 47 -17.74 14.40 8.53
C LEU A 47 -18.85 13.90 7.60
N THR A 48 -19.44 14.85 6.89
CA THR A 48 -20.36 14.57 5.79
C THR A 48 -19.78 15.17 4.51
N PRO A 49 -20.22 14.70 3.33
CA PRO A 49 -19.78 15.25 2.04
C PRO A 49 -20.12 16.74 1.83
N LEU A 50 -20.93 17.34 2.72
CA LEU A 50 -21.22 18.78 2.72
C LEU A 50 -20.09 19.62 3.31
N VAL A 51 -19.22 19.02 4.13
CA VAL A 51 -18.04 19.68 4.69
C VAL A 51 -16.96 19.68 3.61
N THR A 52 -16.46 20.85 3.25
CA THR A 52 -15.31 20.99 2.34
C THR A 52 -14.00 20.71 3.08
N ASP A 53 -12.89 20.58 2.35
CA ASP A 53 -11.59 20.27 2.96
C ASP A 53 -10.94 21.44 3.76
N PRO A 54 -11.06 22.73 3.40
CA PRO A 54 -10.37 23.81 4.12
C PRO A 54 -10.62 23.89 5.65
N PRO A 55 -11.83 23.64 6.18
CA PRO A 55 -12.07 23.58 7.62
C PRO A 55 -11.33 22.46 8.37
N ILE A 56 -10.78 21.48 7.66
CA ILE A 56 -10.07 20.32 8.23
C ILE A 56 -8.63 20.19 7.71
N SER A 57 -8.14 21.17 6.94
CA SER A 57 -6.84 21.05 6.27
C SER A 57 -5.68 21.30 7.23
N LEU A 58 -4.89 20.24 7.51
CA LEU A 58 -3.64 20.37 8.26
C LEU A 58 -2.53 20.95 7.38
N ASP A 59 -1.86 21.99 7.88
CA ASP A 59 -0.77 22.66 7.14
C ASP A 59 0.40 21.70 6.87
N GLY A 60 0.79 21.58 5.61
CA GLY A 60 1.83 20.64 5.15
C GLY A 60 1.37 19.19 5.00
N TYR A 61 0.06 18.91 4.90
CA TYR A 61 -0.48 17.57 4.69
C TYR A 61 -1.54 17.52 3.58
N ALA A 62 -1.47 16.46 2.77
CA ALA A 62 -2.55 16.02 1.90
C ALA A 62 -3.59 15.20 2.69
N VAL A 63 -4.88 15.36 2.36
CA VAL A 63 -6.00 14.68 3.04
C VAL A 63 -6.67 13.64 2.14
N PHE A 64 -6.95 12.47 2.70
CA PHE A 64 -7.72 11.39 2.09
C PHE A 64 -8.82 10.98 3.06
N ARG A 65 -10.10 11.04 2.66
CA ARG A 65 -11.21 10.75 3.57
C ARG A 65 -12.36 9.98 2.92
N LYS A 66 -13.12 9.27 3.76
CA LYS A 66 -14.37 8.59 3.43
C LYS A 66 -15.41 9.05 4.45
N ASP A 67 -16.32 9.90 3.98
CA ASP A 67 -17.40 10.48 4.80
C ASP A 67 -18.66 9.60 4.77
N ARG A 68 -19.57 9.84 5.72
CA ARG A 68 -20.92 9.24 5.71
C ARG A 68 -21.99 10.28 5.36
N HIS A 69 -22.97 9.88 4.57
CA HIS A 69 -24.05 10.78 4.15
C HIS A 69 -25.12 11.01 5.23
N ASN A 70 -25.54 9.95 5.97
CA ASN A 70 -26.79 9.98 6.75
C ASN A 70 -26.65 9.52 8.21
N ASN A 71 -25.44 9.23 8.70
CA ASN A 71 -25.25 8.68 10.04
C ASN A 71 -24.66 9.72 11.00
N LYS A 72 -25.21 9.77 12.22
CA LYS A 72 -24.53 10.39 13.37
C LYS A 72 -23.34 9.49 13.72
N GLY A 73 -22.19 9.79 13.16
CA GLY A 73 -20.92 9.13 13.49
C GLY A 73 -20.36 8.21 12.41
N GLY A 74 -19.13 7.77 12.62
CA GLY A 74 -18.29 7.06 11.65
C GLY A 74 -17.45 7.98 10.77
N GLY A 75 -17.00 7.44 9.63
CA GLY A 75 -16.06 8.09 8.72
C GLY A 75 -14.60 7.93 9.14
N VAL A 76 -13.71 7.96 8.15
CA VAL A 76 -12.26 7.83 8.34
C VAL A 76 -11.51 8.88 7.52
N CYS A 77 -10.35 9.27 7.99
CA CYS A 77 -9.48 10.24 7.34
C CYS A 77 -8.00 9.88 7.55
N VAL A 78 -7.20 10.07 6.51
CA VAL A 78 -5.75 9.92 6.54
C VAL A 78 -5.12 11.20 6.02
N TYR A 79 -4.27 11.81 6.84
CA TYR A 79 -3.38 12.90 6.43
C TYR A 79 -1.99 12.35 6.16
N ILE A 80 -1.39 12.81 5.05
CA ILE A 80 -0.05 12.43 4.65
C ILE A 80 0.75 13.69 4.42
N SER A 81 1.86 13.82 5.15
CA SER A 81 2.77 14.94 5.06
C SER A 81 3.31 15.17 3.64
N ASP A 82 3.51 16.43 3.28
CA ASP A 82 3.99 16.83 1.96
C ASP A 82 5.36 16.24 1.61
N HIS A 83 6.22 15.98 2.61
CA HIS A 83 7.51 15.32 2.36
C HIS A 83 7.35 13.87 1.93
N ILE A 84 6.32 13.15 2.41
CA ILE A 84 6.01 11.80 1.90
C ILE A 84 5.46 11.92 0.49
N CYS A 85 4.50 12.81 0.26
CA CYS A 85 3.90 13.02 -1.07
C CYS A 85 4.92 13.45 -2.14
N ALA A 86 5.99 14.15 -1.75
CA ALA A 86 7.08 14.52 -2.64
C ALA A 86 7.98 13.34 -3.03
N ASN A 87 8.04 12.28 -2.22
CA ASN A 87 8.97 11.16 -2.40
C ASN A 87 8.30 9.82 -2.73
N PHE A 88 6.97 9.74 -2.58
CA PHE A 88 6.16 8.56 -2.81
C PHE A 88 4.90 8.91 -3.59
N ALA A 89 4.53 8.05 -4.54
CA ALA A 89 3.19 8.05 -5.09
C ALA A 89 2.22 7.48 -4.04
N VAL A 90 1.14 8.22 -3.78
CA VAL A 90 0.04 7.82 -2.91
C VAL A 90 -1.15 7.48 -3.80
N ILE A 91 -1.56 6.21 -3.79
CA ILE A 91 -2.60 5.71 -4.69
C ILE A 91 -3.74 5.11 -3.85
N PRO A 92 -4.93 5.72 -3.83
CA PRO A 92 -6.10 5.13 -3.20
C PRO A 92 -6.47 3.79 -3.85
N ILE A 93 -6.78 2.81 -3.03
CA ILE A 93 -7.26 1.49 -3.46
C ILE A 93 -8.77 1.44 -3.22
N THR A 94 -9.51 1.12 -4.28
CA THR A 94 -10.93 0.79 -4.17
C THR A 94 -11.06 -0.60 -3.57
N ALA A 95 -11.68 -0.70 -2.40
CA ALA A 95 -11.99 -1.95 -1.72
C ALA A 95 -13.47 -1.98 -1.35
N ASP A 96 -14.13 -3.11 -1.55
CA ASP A 96 -15.50 -3.33 -1.12
C ASP A 96 -15.52 -3.90 0.30
N THR A 97 -15.56 -3.02 1.29
CA THR A 97 -15.60 -3.40 2.71
C THR A 97 -17.02 -3.32 3.28
N GLY A 98 -18.06 -3.49 2.45
CA GLY A 98 -19.45 -3.34 2.89
C GLY A 98 -19.71 -1.97 3.55
N ASN A 99 -20.39 -1.97 4.70
CA ASN A 99 -20.71 -0.76 5.46
C ASN A 99 -19.61 -0.29 6.44
N ILE A 100 -18.43 -0.91 6.38
CA ILE A 100 -17.27 -0.53 7.18
C ILE A 100 -16.57 0.66 6.53
N ASP A 101 -16.24 1.66 7.34
CA ASP A 101 -15.50 2.81 6.85
C ASP A 101 -14.03 2.43 6.76
N SER A 102 -13.47 2.54 5.57
CA SER A 102 -12.12 2.11 5.29
C SER A 102 -11.49 2.99 4.23
N ILE A 103 -10.20 3.26 4.38
CA ILE A 103 -9.33 3.83 3.36
C ILE A 103 -8.10 2.97 3.30
N PHE A 104 -7.73 2.56 2.09
CA PHE A 104 -6.48 1.86 1.83
C PHE A 104 -5.68 2.65 0.81
N LEU A 105 -4.43 2.95 1.15
CA LEU A 105 -3.53 3.73 0.31
C LEU A 105 -2.28 2.89 0.03
N LYS A 106 -1.98 2.70 -1.25
CA LYS A 106 -0.68 2.21 -1.67
C LYS A 106 0.31 3.37 -1.66
N ILE A 107 1.36 3.25 -0.84
CA ILE A 107 2.46 4.21 -0.76
C ILE A 107 3.67 3.57 -1.45
N THR A 108 4.12 4.15 -2.55
CA THR A 108 5.11 3.49 -3.41
C THR A 108 6.12 4.45 -4.03
N ASN A 109 7.38 4.03 -4.09
CA ASN A 109 8.40 4.60 -4.95
C ASN A 109 9.28 3.49 -5.53
N THR A 110 10.39 3.86 -6.15
CA THR A 110 11.30 2.89 -6.79
C THR A 110 11.99 1.91 -5.82
N ARG A 111 11.96 2.15 -4.51
CA ARG A 111 12.69 1.39 -3.49
C ARG A 111 11.79 0.67 -2.49
N LEU A 112 10.60 1.22 -2.23
CA LEU A 112 9.70 0.72 -1.20
C LEU A 112 8.25 0.85 -1.69
N THR A 113 7.47 -0.20 -1.44
CA THR A 113 6.01 -0.19 -1.57
C THR A 113 5.42 -0.80 -0.31
N PHE A 114 4.45 -0.10 0.29
CA PHE A 114 3.67 -0.62 1.39
C PHE A 114 2.21 -0.17 1.30
N LEU A 115 1.35 -0.91 2.00
CA LEU A 115 -0.05 -0.57 2.16
C LEU A 115 -0.26 0.13 3.51
N LEU A 116 -0.99 1.24 3.49
CA LEU A 116 -1.48 1.91 4.69
C LEU A 116 -3.02 1.86 4.70
N GLY A 117 -3.60 1.30 5.76
CA GLY A 117 -5.04 1.20 5.95
C GLY A 117 -5.52 1.96 7.18
N CYS A 118 -6.65 2.64 7.07
CA CYS A 118 -7.40 3.23 8.19
C CYS A 118 -8.82 2.67 8.19
N ILE A 119 -9.24 2.04 9.28
CA ILE A 119 -10.54 1.36 9.41
C ILE A 119 -11.31 1.92 10.60
N TYR A 120 -12.62 2.05 10.42
CA TYR A 120 -13.58 2.13 11.51
C TYR A 120 -14.70 1.14 11.25
N ARG A 121 -14.78 0.11 12.08
CA ARG A 121 -15.88 -0.85 12.11
C ARG A 121 -16.88 -0.40 13.18
N PRO A 122 -18.10 0.02 12.81
CA PRO A 122 -19.15 0.32 13.78
C PRO A 122 -19.47 -0.89 14.68
N PRO A 123 -19.88 -0.67 15.94
CA PRO A 123 -20.36 -1.75 16.80
C PRO A 123 -21.65 -2.41 16.27
N THR A 124 -22.35 -1.76 15.34
CA THR A 124 -23.56 -2.26 14.68
C THR A 124 -23.29 -3.04 13.40
N SER A 125 -22.02 -3.24 13.01
CA SER A 125 -21.67 -4.03 11.82
C SER A 125 -22.14 -5.47 11.96
N ILE A 126 -22.66 -6.00 10.85
CA ILE A 126 -23.11 -7.39 10.73
C ILE A 126 -21.98 -8.28 10.21
N ILE A 127 -22.17 -9.60 10.33
CA ILE A 127 -21.13 -10.58 9.98
C ILE A 127 -20.77 -10.53 8.48
N GLU A 128 -21.71 -10.15 7.62
CA GLU A 128 -21.48 -9.99 6.18
C GLU A 128 -20.52 -8.82 5.89
N ASP A 129 -20.63 -7.70 6.62
CA ASP A 129 -19.67 -6.59 6.51
C ASP A 129 -18.25 -7.05 6.92
N ASP A 130 -18.19 -7.91 7.95
CA ASP A 130 -16.92 -8.48 8.45
C ASP A 130 -16.28 -9.40 7.41
N HIS A 131 -17.07 -10.27 6.78
CA HIS A 131 -16.59 -11.11 5.68
C HIS A 131 -16.02 -10.27 4.52
N SER A 132 -16.73 -9.23 4.09
CA SER A 132 -16.25 -8.32 3.04
C SER A 132 -14.93 -7.64 3.43
N LEU A 133 -14.83 -7.14 4.66
CA LEU A 133 -13.61 -6.51 5.14
C LEU A 133 -12.43 -7.49 5.18
N PHE A 134 -12.61 -8.66 5.80
CA PHE A 134 -11.52 -9.60 6.00
C PHE A 134 -11.09 -10.27 4.70
N GLN A 135 -12.02 -10.48 3.76
CA GLN A 135 -11.66 -10.88 2.40
C GLN A 135 -10.76 -9.83 1.73
N CYS A 136 -11.13 -8.54 1.79
CA CYS A 136 -10.28 -7.47 1.24
C CYS A 136 -8.88 -7.46 1.88
N ILE A 137 -8.79 -7.63 3.20
CA ILE A 137 -7.51 -7.68 3.92
C ILE A 137 -6.69 -8.90 3.48
N SER A 138 -7.33 -10.05 3.27
CA SER A 138 -6.66 -11.25 2.75
C SER A 138 -6.06 -10.99 1.37
N GLU A 139 -6.85 -10.47 0.43
CA GLU A 139 -6.40 -10.13 -0.92
C GLU A 139 -5.26 -9.11 -0.91
N MET A 140 -5.31 -8.13 -0.01
CA MET A 140 -4.25 -7.15 0.18
C MET A 140 -2.96 -7.79 0.73
N THR A 141 -3.08 -8.76 1.63
CA THR A 141 -1.92 -9.46 2.20
C THR A 141 -1.20 -10.29 1.13
N ASP A 142 -1.94 -10.85 0.16
CA ASP A 142 -1.35 -11.57 -0.97
C ASP A 142 -0.57 -10.65 -1.93
N VAL A 143 -0.91 -9.36 -1.98
CA VAL A 143 -0.32 -8.38 -2.91
C VAL A 143 0.83 -7.59 -2.27
N TYR A 144 0.73 -7.26 -0.97
CA TYR A 144 1.64 -6.34 -0.31
C TYR A 144 2.49 -7.04 0.75
N GLN A 145 3.81 -7.01 0.55
CA GLN A 145 4.77 -7.52 1.53
C GLN A 145 4.74 -6.72 2.85
N HIS A 146 4.58 -5.40 2.75
CA HIS A 146 4.53 -4.50 3.90
C HIS A 146 3.12 -3.90 3.98
N LEU A 147 2.43 -4.17 5.09
CA LEU A 147 1.06 -3.74 5.32
C LEU A 147 0.95 -3.18 6.74
N PHE A 148 0.33 -2.02 6.87
CA PHE A 148 0.05 -1.36 8.16
C PHE A 148 -1.40 -0.90 8.17
N ILE A 149 -2.21 -1.52 9.01
CA ILE A 149 -3.62 -1.20 9.16
C ILE A 149 -3.86 -0.69 10.58
N PHE A 150 -4.48 0.47 10.68
CA PHE A 150 -4.87 1.08 11.95
C PHE A 150 -6.38 1.23 11.96
N GLY A 151 -7.00 1.11 13.12
CA GLY A 151 -8.42 1.35 13.20
C GLY A 151 -9.07 0.89 14.48
N ASP A 152 -10.30 1.36 14.68
CA ASP A 152 -11.19 0.93 15.74
C ASP A 152 -12.09 -0.18 15.18
N PHE A 153 -11.87 -1.39 15.67
CA PHE A 153 -12.60 -2.58 15.25
C PHE A 153 -13.87 -2.81 16.09
N ASN A 154 -14.06 -2.11 17.22
CA ASN A 154 -15.18 -2.32 18.13
C ASN A 154 -15.44 -3.81 18.48
N MET A 155 -14.37 -4.58 18.73
CA MET A 155 -14.42 -6.01 19.10
C MET A 155 -13.89 -6.23 20.54
N PRO A 156 -14.61 -5.78 21.59
CA PRO A 156 -14.14 -5.77 22.99
C PRO A 156 -13.98 -7.15 23.64
N ASP A 157 -14.57 -8.19 23.04
CA ASP A 157 -14.56 -9.55 23.55
C ASP A 157 -13.23 -10.28 23.23
N ILE A 158 -12.46 -9.79 22.27
CA ILE A 158 -11.10 -10.30 22.00
C ILE A 158 -10.19 -9.95 23.17
N LYS A 159 -9.48 -10.95 23.71
CA LYS A 159 -8.41 -10.73 24.70
C LYS A 159 -7.05 -10.79 24.03
N TRP A 160 -6.22 -9.81 24.35
CA TRP A 160 -4.85 -9.68 23.85
C TRP A 160 -3.85 -9.90 25.00
N PRO A 161 -2.72 -10.59 24.78
CA PRO A 161 -2.39 -11.35 23.56
C PRO A 161 -3.35 -12.53 23.39
N LEU A 162 -3.50 -13.01 22.14
CA LEU A 162 -4.36 -14.14 21.85
C LEU A 162 -3.93 -15.37 22.66
N ASN A 163 -4.90 -16.09 23.20
CA ASN A 163 -4.68 -17.36 23.88
C ASN A 163 -5.33 -18.51 23.11
N ALA A 164 -4.70 -19.69 23.12
CA ALA A 164 -5.13 -20.85 22.34
C ALA A 164 -6.55 -21.37 22.68
N SER A 165 -7.10 -20.96 23.82
CA SER A 165 -8.42 -21.39 24.32
C SER A 165 -9.48 -20.30 24.20
N GLN A 166 -9.19 -19.17 23.55
CA GLN A 166 -10.10 -18.04 23.49
C GLN A 166 -11.28 -18.37 22.58
N SER A 167 -12.48 -18.14 23.09
CA SER A 167 -13.69 -18.12 22.27
C SER A 167 -14.20 -16.69 22.23
N CYS A 168 -14.44 -16.19 21.01
CA CYS A 168 -15.01 -14.87 20.78
C CYS A 168 -16.40 -15.00 20.15
N ALA A 169 -17.14 -13.90 20.10
CA ALA A 169 -18.30 -13.78 19.23
C ALA A 169 -17.91 -14.03 17.76
N PRO A 170 -18.84 -14.47 16.89
CA PRO A 170 -18.52 -14.84 15.50
C PRO A 170 -17.73 -13.78 14.72
N SER A 171 -18.13 -12.50 14.78
CA SER A 171 -17.40 -11.40 14.14
C SER A 171 -15.96 -11.27 14.61
N SER A 172 -15.75 -11.34 15.92
CA SER A 172 -14.43 -11.26 16.55
C SER A 172 -13.58 -12.48 16.21
N GLN A 173 -14.19 -13.66 16.09
CA GLN A 173 -13.52 -14.88 15.65
C GLN A 173 -13.02 -14.75 14.20
N LEU A 174 -13.79 -14.11 13.31
CA LEU A 174 -13.34 -13.87 11.94
C LEU A 174 -12.06 -13.00 11.88
N LEU A 175 -11.94 -11.98 12.72
CA LEU A 175 -10.71 -11.19 12.81
C LEU A 175 -9.55 -12.05 13.30
N VAL A 176 -9.74 -12.85 14.36
CA VAL A 176 -8.71 -13.73 14.90
C VAL A 176 -8.23 -14.72 13.83
N ASP A 177 -9.16 -15.37 13.14
CA ASP A 177 -8.85 -16.33 12.07
C ASP A 177 -8.10 -15.63 10.92
N GLN A 178 -8.53 -14.42 10.54
CA GLN A 178 -7.87 -13.62 9.50
C GLN A 178 -6.42 -13.30 9.88
N LEU A 179 -6.17 -12.88 11.12
CA LEU A 179 -4.81 -12.57 11.60
C LEU A 179 -3.92 -13.82 11.56
N LEU A 180 -4.43 -14.95 12.04
CA LEU A 180 -3.66 -16.21 12.08
C LEU A 180 -3.38 -16.77 10.68
N ASN A 181 -4.39 -16.79 9.81
CA ASN A 181 -4.29 -17.37 8.46
C ASN A 181 -3.41 -16.52 7.53
N SER A 182 -3.42 -15.19 7.70
CA SER A 182 -2.60 -14.27 6.90
C SER A 182 -1.27 -13.91 7.55
N HIS A 183 -0.91 -14.56 8.66
CA HIS A 183 0.31 -14.28 9.44
C HIS A 183 0.48 -12.80 9.81
N LEU A 184 -0.63 -12.12 10.12
CA LEU A 184 -0.63 -10.73 10.55
C LEU A 184 -0.52 -10.65 12.06
N SER A 185 0.29 -9.70 12.53
CA SER A 185 0.44 -9.40 13.96
C SER A 185 -0.38 -8.18 14.34
N GLN A 186 -1.06 -8.26 15.47
CA GLN A 186 -1.60 -7.10 16.18
C GLN A 186 -0.53 -6.59 17.16
N LEU A 187 -0.34 -5.26 17.25
CA LEU A 187 0.73 -4.65 18.05
C LEU A 187 0.28 -3.89 19.32
N VAL A 188 -1.02 -3.71 19.52
CA VAL A 188 -1.56 -2.91 20.65
C VAL A 188 -1.71 -3.79 21.89
N THR A 189 -0.99 -3.44 22.94
CA THR A 189 -0.86 -4.24 24.16
C THR A 189 -1.59 -3.66 25.38
N GLN A 190 -2.13 -2.44 25.27
CA GLN A 190 -2.84 -1.76 26.35
C GLN A 190 -4.28 -1.42 25.94
N PRO A 191 -5.19 -1.19 26.91
CA PRO A 191 -6.50 -0.62 26.61
C PRO A 191 -6.36 0.71 25.89
N THR A 192 -7.24 0.97 24.93
CA THR A 192 -7.20 2.20 24.11
C THR A 192 -8.42 3.05 24.33
N ARG A 193 -9.48 2.52 24.94
CA ARG A 193 -10.70 3.26 25.27
C ARG A 193 -10.99 3.23 26.76
N TYR A 194 -11.30 4.40 27.31
CA TYR A 194 -11.52 4.65 28.73
C TYR A 194 -12.81 5.46 28.95
N ARG A 195 -13.84 4.83 29.51
CA ARG A 195 -15.08 5.52 29.91
C ARG A 195 -15.31 5.40 31.41
N ILE A 196 -15.88 6.47 31.99
CA ILE A 196 -16.35 6.46 33.38
C ILE A 196 -17.38 5.33 33.53
N ASN A 197 -17.23 4.52 34.57
CA ASN A 197 -18.08 3.36 34.88
C ASN A 197 -18.02 2.22 33.85
N GLN A 198 -16.97 2.13 33.02
CA GLN A 198 -16.73 0.99 32.13
C GLN A 198 -15.33 0.43 32.35
N ASN A 199 -15.17 -0.88 32.14
CA ASN A 199 -13.84 -1.47 32.08
C ASN A 199 -13.12 -0.96 30.82
N PRO A 200 -11.84 -0.58 30.91
CA PRO A 200 -11.06 -0.22 29.74
C PRO A 200 -11.01 -1.37 28.73
N SER A 201 -11.02 -1.04 27.44
CA SER A 201 -11.02 -2.01 26.35
C SER A 201 -10.00 -1.64 25.28
N THR A 202 -9.38 -2.64 24.67
CA THR A 202 -8.52 -2.49 23.48
C THR A 202 -9.39 -2.66 22.24
N LEU A 203 -9.81 -1.54 21.65
CA LEU A 203 -10.65 -1.51 20.43
C LEU A 203 -9.87 -1.06 19.21
N ASP A 204 -8.90 -0.19 19.45
CA ASP A 204 -8.01 0.37 18.46
C ASP A 204 -6.84 -0.58 18.26
N LEU A 205 -6.67 -1.07 17.03
CA LEU A 205 -5.67 -2.06 16.69
C LEU A 205 -4.68 -1.48 15.67
N ILE A 206 -3.44 -1.95 15.77
CA ILE A 206 -2.41 -1.80 14.75
C ILE A 206 -2.11 -3.20 14.26
N ILE A 207 -2.46 -3.49 13.01
CA ILE A 207 -2.27 -4.78 12.36
C ILE A 207 -1.17 -4.63 11.29
N THR A 208 -0.19 -5.53 11.31
CA THR A 208 0.96 -5.49 10.40
C THR A 208 1.32 -6.87 9.86
N SER A 209 1.97 -6.91 8.69
CA SER A 209 2.58 -8.14 8.14
C SER A 209 3.96 -8.46 8.73
N ASP A 210 4.58 -7.53 9.45
CA ASP A 210 5.87 -7.72 10.12
C ASP A 210 5.89 -6.94 11.42
N ASP A 211 5.93 -7.63 12.56
CA ASP A 211 5.97 -7.01 13.89
C ASP A 211 7.33 -6.37 14.20
N ASN A 212 8.41 -6.83 13.58
CA ASN A 212 9.76 -6.26 13.75
C ASN A 212 9.89 -4.87 13.12
N SER A 213 8.92 -4.49 12.28
CA SER A 213 8.88 -3.15 11.70
C SER A 213 8.52 -2.07 12.72
N LEU A 214 7.95 -2.41 13.88
CA LEU A 214 7.63 -1.44 14.92
C LEU A 214 8.86 -1.18 15.81
N ALA A 215 9.42 0.02 15.73
CA ALA A 215 10.53 0.43 16.58
C ALA A 215 10.06 0.89 17.98
N HIS A 216 8.92 1.59 18.03
CA HIS A 216 8.35 2.10 19.29
C HIS A 216 6.85 2.37 19.15
N LEU A 217 6.06 2.00 20.16
CA LEU A 217 4.65 2.35 20.29
C LEU A 217 4.42 3.11 21.60
N GLU A 218 3.85 4.30 21.47
CA GLU A 218 3.52 5.20 22.56
C GLU A 218 2.01 5.42 22.63
N TYR A 219 1.46 5.38 23.84
CA TYR A 219 0.05 5.66 24.14
C TYR A 219 -0.03 7.08 24.71
N LEU A 220 -0.59 7.98 23.93
CA LEU A 220 -0.76 9.39 24.27
C LEU A 220 -2.16 9.68 24.77
N ASP A 221 -2.32 10.85 25.39
CA ASP A 221 -3.63 11.33 25.81
C ASP A 221 -4.61 11.44 24.62
N PRO A 222 -5.91 11.28 24.87
CA PRO A 222 -6.94 11.48 23.86
C PRO A 222 -6.88 12.89 23.25
N VAL A 223 -7.21 13.00 21.96
CA VAL A 223 -7.43 14.32 21.35
C VAL A 223 -8.72 14.90 21.94
N GLY A 224 -8.62 16.10 22.54
CA GLY A 224 -9.73 16.80 23.18
C GLY A 224 -10.46 15.95 24.22
N LYS A 225 -11.78 15.80 24.07
CA LYS A 225 -12.64 14.99 24.97
C LYS A 225 -12.97 13.60 24.42
N SER A 226 -12.15 13.06 23.52
CA SER A 226 -12.31 11.67 23.09
C SER A 226 -12.10 10.74 24.28
N ASP A 227 -12.78 9.60 24.28
CA ASP A 227 -12.55 8.52 25.22
C ASP A 227 -11.51 7.51 24.73
N HIS A 228 -10.93 7.73 23.54
CA HIS A 228 -9.89 6.90 22.96
C HIS A 228 -8.51 7.56 23.08
N SER A 229 -7.54 6.81 23.57
CA SER A 229 -6.13 7.17 23.58
C SER A 229 -5.59 7.30 22.17
N THR A 230 -4.63 8.20 22.00
CA THR A 230 -3.94 8.38 20.72
C THR A 230 -2.75 7.43 20.65
N LEU A 231 -2.60 6.71 19.55
CA LEU A 231 -1.47 5.80 19.32
C LEU A 231 -0.43 6.50 18.46
N LYS A 232 0.83 6.51 18.91
CA LYS A 232 1.97 7.00 18.13
C LYS A 232 2.95 5.85 17.91
N ALA A 233 3.05 5.40 16.67
CA ALA A 233 3.86 4.27 16.27
C ALA A 233 5.01 4.74 15.35
N ASN A 234 6.23 4.40 15.71
CA ASN A 234 7.41 4.63 14.88
C ASN A 234 7.72 3.35 14.10
N PHE A 235 7.39 3.34 12.81
CA PHE A 235 7.67 2.20 11.94
C PHE A 235 9.02 2.38 11.24
N GLN A 236 9.79 1.30 11.16
CA GLN A 236 11.05 1.18 10.46
C GLN A 236 10.97 0.01 9.47
N ILE A 237 10.94 0.33 8.18
CA ILE A 237 10.98 -0.66 7.11
C ILE A 237 12.38 -0.69 6.53
N CYS A 238 13.03 -1.85 6.57
CA CYS A 238 14.31 -2.07 5.92
C CYS A 238 14.08 -2.75 4.57
N THR A 239 14.44 -2.08 3.48
CA THR A 239 14.48 -2.72 2.15
C THR A 239 15.92 -2.91 1.72
N LEU A 240 16.24 -4.11 1.24
CA LEU A 240 17.51 -4.38 0.59
C LEU A 240 17.45 -3.81 -0.83
N SER A 241 18.42 -2.97 -1.19
CA SER A 241 18.59 -2.54 -2.57
C SER A 241 18.80 -3.77 -3.46
N LYS A 242 17.79 -4.15 -4.26
CA LYS A 242 18.00 -5.10 -5.36
C LYS A 242 18.94 -4.44 -6.36
N GLU A 243 20.08 -5.07 -6.66
CA GLU A 243 20.95 -4.62 -7.76
C GLU A 243 20.10 -4.51 -9.04
N ARG A 244 20.16 -3.35 -9.72
CA ARG A 244 19.40 -3.13 -10.95
C ARG A 244 20.02 -3.93 -12.07
N THR A 245 19.47 -5.10 -12.38
CA THR A 245 19.82 -5.84 -13.59
C THR A 245 18.96 -5.35 -14.74
N VAL A 246 19.58 -4.73 -15.75
CA VAL A 246 18.91 -4.42 -17.01
C VAL A 246 19.16 -5.56 -17.98
N THR A 247 18.08 -6.16 -18.48
CA THR A 247 18.15 -7.11 -19.59
C THR A 247 18.09 -6.33 -20.89
N TYR A 248 19.14 -6.41 -21.70
CA TYR A 248 19.11 -5.88 -23.06
C TYR A 248 19.19 -7.04 -24.07
N THR A 249 18.31 -7.01 -25.05
CA THR A 249 18.26 -7.98 -26.14
C THR A 249 18.92 -7.37 -27.36
N ARG A 250 19.94 -8.03 -27.91
CA ARG A 250 20.53 -7.66 -29.20
C ARG A 250 20.33 -8.79 -30.21
N ALA A 251 19.98 -8.43 -31.44
CA ALA A 251 20.06 -9.36 -32.56
C ALA A 251 21.53 -9.56 -32.94
N VAL A 252 21.99 -10.81 -32.95
CA VAL A 252 23.30 -11.21 -33.47
C VAL A 252 23.07 -11.86 -34.82
N ILE A 253 23.66 -11.30 -35.87
CA ILE A 253 23.50 -11.77 -37.25
C ILE A 253 24.72 -12.60 -37.63
N ASP A 254 24.51 -13.82 -38.11
CA ASP A 254 25.57 -14.65 -38.69
C ASP A 254 25.81 -14.28 -40.16
N TYR A 255 26.64 -13.26 -40.39
CA TYR A 255 26.99 -12.79 -41.72
C TYR A 255 27.68 -13.86 -42.60
N ARG A 256 28.29 -14.91 -42.02
CA ARG A 256 28.87 -16.00 -42.83
C ARG A 256 27.78 -16.83 -43.48
N SER A 257 26.74 -17.18 -42.72
CA SER A 257 25.59 -17.91 -43.24
C SER A 257 24.78 -17.06 -44.23
N VAL A 258 24.60 -15.77 -43.96
CA VAL A 258 23.96 -14.82 -44.90
C VAL A 258 24.73 -14.77 -46.22
N ASN A 259 26.05 -14.58 -46.19
CA ASN A 259 26.87 -14.50 -47.41
C ASN A 259 26.86 -15.81 -48.20
N LYS A 260 26.85 -16.96 -47.52
CA LYS A 260 26.70 -18.26 -48.18
C LYS A 260 25.34 -18.35 -48.89
N ALA A 261 24.25 -18.03 -48.20
CA ALA A 261 22.92 -18.06 -48.78
C ALA A 261 22.77 -17.09 -49.96
N LEU A 262 23.35 -15.89 -49.89
CA LEU A 262 23.36 -14.92 -50.99
C LEU A 262 24.11 -15.41 -52.23
N THR A 263 25.09 -16.31 -52.07
CA THR A 263 25.82 -16.91 -53.19
C THR A 263 24.94 -17.90 -53.96
N ASP A 264 24.00 -18.54 -53.26
CA ASP A 264 23.06 -19.50 -53.84
C ASP A 264 21.82 -18.82 -54.46
N VAL A 265 21.64 -17.51 -54.27
CA VAL A 265 20.55 -16.74 -54.88
C VAL A 265 20.83 -16.55 -56.38
N HIS A 266 19.92 -17.01 -57.22
CA HIS A 266 19.99 -16.79 -58.66
C HIS A 266 19.48 -15.40 -59.04
N TRP A 267 20.33 -14.38 -58.89
CA TRP A 267 19.99 -12.97 -59.13
C TRP A 267 19.41 -12.65 -60.53
N PRO A 268 19.89 -13.24 -61.64
CA PRO A 268 19.35 -12.91 -62.97
C PRO A 268 17.88 -13.30 -63.15
N SER A 269 17.38 -14.30 -62.42
CA SER A 269 15.96 -14.67 -62.44
C SER A 269 15.12 -13.88 -61.45
N LEU A 270 15.76 -13.14 -60.54
CA LEU A 270 15.08 -12.25 -59.60
C LEU A 270 14.85 -10.86 -60.24
N PHE A 271 15.83 -10.38 -61.02
CA PHE A 271 15.79 -9.06 -61.67
C PHE A 271 15.12 -9.10 -63.05
N VAL A 272 13.88 -9.58 -63.09
CA VAL A 272 13.11 -9.74 -64.34
C VAL A 272 12.27 -8.49 -64.67
N THR A 273 12.16 -7.55 -63.74
CA THR A 273 11.31 -6.37 -63.93
C THR A 273 12.01 -5.29 -64.76
N SER A 274 11.22 -4.52 -65.53
CA SER A 274 11.71 -3.41 -66.35
C SER A 274 12.01 -2.13 -65.55
N SER A 275 11.60 -2.09 -64.28
CA SER A 275 11.80 -0.95 -63.37
C SER A 275 13.01 -1.19 -62.46
N VAL A 276 13.92 -0.21 -62.44
CA VAL A 276 15.06 -0.23 -61.52
C VAL A 276 14.59 -0.20 -60.05
N ALA A 277 13.48 0.48 -59.76
CA ALA A 277 12.93 0.56 -58.41
C ALA A 277 12.40 -0.79 -57.93
N ASP A 278 11.73 -1.54 -58.80
CA ASP A 278 11.16 -2.86 -58.46
C ASP A 278 12.27 -3.90 -58.28
N ASN A 279 13.29 -3.89 -59.13
CA ASN A 279 14.48 -4.72 -58.97
C ASN A 279 15.25 -4.39 -57.68
N TRP A 280 15.32 -3.11 -57.28
CA TRP A 280 15.94 -2.71 -56.02
C TRP A 280 15.16 -3.20 -54.79
N GLU A 281 13.84 -3.09 -54.78
CA GLU A 281 13.04 -3.61 -53.67
C GLU A 281 13.09 -5.14 -53.57
N LEU A 282 13.15 -5.85 -54.70
CA LEU A 282 13.37 -7.31 -54.71
C LEU A 282 14.73 -7.69 -54.12
N PHE A 283 15.80 -6.97 -54.50
CA PHE A 283 17.13 -7.16 -53.91
C PHE A 283 17.11 -6.93 -52.40
N LYS A 284 16.61 -5.77 -51.98
CA LYS A 284 16.58 -5.33 -50.59
C LYS A 284 15.76 -6.29 -49.72
N THR A 285 14.59 -6.71 -50.19
CA THR A 285 13.73 -7.65 -49.46
C THR A 285 14.42 -9.01 -49.30
N THR A 286 15.02 -9.52 -50.37
CA THR A 286 15.75 -10.80 -50.33
C THR A 286 16.92 -10.77 -49.35
N VAL A 287 17.68 -9.67 -49.33
CA VAL A 287 18.81 -9.49 -48.38
C VAL A 287 18.29 -9.39 -46.95
N LEU A 288 17.24 -8.60 -46.70
CA LEU A 288 16.65 -8.43 -45.37
C LEU A 288 16.07 -9.74 -44.83
N ASP A 289 15.39 -10.52 -45.66
CA ASP A 289 14.84 -11.83 -45.27
C ASP A 289 15.93 -12.81 -44.87
N LEU A 290 17.04 -12.85 -45.62
CA LEU A 290 18.19 -13.69 -45.28
C LEU A 290 18.86 -13.21 -43.99
N VAL A 291 19.00 -11.90 -43.78
CA VAL A 291 19.53 -11.33 -42.53
C VAL A 291 18.64 -11.71 -41.34
N CYS A 292 17.32 -11.58 -41.48
CA CYS A 292 16.35 -11.98 -40.46
C CYS A 292 16.45 -13.48 -40.15
N LYS A 293 16.46 -14.33 -41.19
CA LYS A 293 16.54 -15.79 -41.08
C LYS A 293 17.81 -16.27 -40.36
N HIS A 294 18.91 -15.54 -40.52
CA HIS A 294 20.21 -15.86 -39.92
C HIS A 294 20.56 -14.94 -38.73
N SER A 295 19.55 -14.31 -38.14
CA SER A 295 19.69 -13.56 -36.89
C SER A 295 19.20 -14.38 -35.70
N ALA A 296 19.91 -14.29 -34.58
CA ALA A 296 19.50 -14.86 -33.30
C ALA A 296 19.38 -13.74 -32.26
N SER A 297 18.34 -13.77 -31.44
CA SER A 297 18.22 -12.85 -30.31
C SER A 297 19.06 -13.34 -29.14
N VAL A 298 19.97 -12.50 -28.66
CA VAL A 298 20.78 -12.77 -27.47
C VAL A 298 20.39 -11.76 -26.38
N SER A 299 19.86 -12.29 -25.28
CA SER A 299 19.53 -11.51 -24.09
C SER A 299 20.72 -11.54 -23.14
N ASN A 300 21.25 -10.35 -22.80
CA ASN A 300 22.30 -10.21 -21.79
C ASN A 300 21.77 -9.44 -20.58
N GLN A 301 22.17 -9.87 -19.40
CA GLN A 301 21.93 -9.15 -18.16
C GLN A 301 23.15 -8.29 -17.84
N LYS A 302 22.93 -6.99 -17.63
CA LYS A 302 23.95 -6.06 -17.15
C LYS A 302 23.54 -5.53 -15.79
N ILE A 303 24.40 -5.72 -14.79
CA ILE A 303 24.25 -5.10 -13.49
C ILE A 303 24.63 -3.62 -13.64
N LEU A 304 23.70 -2.73 -13.33
CA LEU A 304 23.98 -1.31 -13.21
C LEU A 304 24.45 -1.04 -11.78
N ASN A 305 25.72 -0.65 -11.64
CA ASN A 305 26.26 -0.09 -10.40
C ASN A 305 25.78 1.34 -10.20
#